data_AF-A0A849XT06-F1
#
_entry.id   AF-A0A849XT06-F1
#
_cell.length_a   1.000
_cell.length_b   1.000
_cell.length_c   1.000
_cell.angle_alpha   90.00
_cell.angle_beta   90.00
_cell.angle_gamma   90.00
#
_symmetry.space_group_name_H-M   'P 1'
#
loop_
_entity.id
_entity.type
_entity.pdbx_description
1 polymer ?
#
loop_
_entity_poly.entity_id
_entity_poly.type
_entity_poly.pdbx_seq_one_letter_code
_entity_poly.pdbx_strand_id
1 'polypeptide(L)'
;MEEKTEAVKSEETTVGLTMNYNPFSFISCQEDALVLAGCISHGLDADVIKKSGDLFATARAMLLDACVCLLYRQGGDSMSMQGLVDLLQNDISHNEDQDMPSIKAAYDKIEADGATVEEDLGLKRYRMFQAIAYGETAISVELDLYAKLSAMADRPLVG
;
A
#
# COMPACT_ATOMS: atom_id res chain seq x y z
N MET A 1 33.42 -57.34 12.69
CA MET A 1 32.76 -57.44 11.37
C MET A 1 31.31 -57.81 11.66
N GLU A 2 30.29 -56.97 11.56
CA GLU A 2 30.12 -55.57 11.17
C GLU A 2 28.99 -55.03 12.06
N GLU A 3 29.19 -53.84 12.61
CA GLU A 3 28.17 -53.06 13.30
C GLU A 3 27.26 -52.47 12.22
N LYS A 4 25.98 -52.85 12.20
CA LYS A 4 25.01 -52.31 11.25
C LYS A 4 24.26 -51.16 11.92
N THR A 5 24.79 -49.96 11.75
CA THR A 5 24.15 -48.69 12.09
C THR A 5 22.93 -48.48 11.22
N GLU A 6 21.73 -48.54 11.81
CA GLU A 6 20.51 -48.07 11.18
C GLU A 6 20.51 -46.54 11.20
N ALA A 7 20.78 -45.94 10.04
CA ALA A 7 20.59 -44.52 9.82
C ALA A 7 19.09 -44.21 9.85
N VAL A 8 18.62 -43.65 10.96
CA VAL A 8 17.33 -42.95 11.03
C VAL A 8 17.44 -41.75 10.10
N LYS A 9 16.88 -41.89 8.89
CA LYS A 9 16.66 -40.77 7.98
C LYS A 9 15.54 -39.93 8.59
N SER A 10 15.91 -39.00 9.47
CA SER A 10 15.04 -37.91 9.86
C SER A 10 14.72 -37.13 8.59
N GLU A 11 13.51 -37.33 8.06
CA GLU A 11 12.90 -36.42 7.10
C GLU A 11 12.76 -35.08 7.82
N GLU A 12 13.77 -34.24 7.69
CA GLU A 12 13.70 -32.83 8.03
C GLU A 12 12.75 -32.22 7.00
N THR A 13 11.44 -32.32 7.28
CA THR A 13 10.44 -31.51 6.61
C THR A 13 10.79 -30.07 6.99
N THR A 14 11.56 -29.41 6.13
CA THR A 14 11.60 -27.95 6.08
C THR A 14 10.19 -27.50 5.76
N VAL A 15 9.37 -27.36 6.82
CA VAL A 15 8.24 -26.46 6.81
C VAL A 15 8.88 -25.13 6.48
N GLY A 16 8.84 -24.73 5.21
CA GLY A 16 9.22 -23.40 4.80
C GLY A 16 8.35 -22.47 5.62
N LEU A 17 8.90 -21.97 6.73
CA LEU A 17 8.32 -20.88 7.49
C LEU A 17 8.36 -19.72 6.51
N THR A 18 7.29 -19.56 5.73
CA THR A 18 6.99 -18.30 5.09
C THR A 18 6.93 -17.30 6.22
N MET A 19 8.00 -16.52 6.38
CA MET A 19 7.97 -15.39 7.29
C MET A 19 6.78 -14.55 6.82
N ASN A 20 5.78 -14.39 7.69
CA ASN A 20 4.65 -13.51 7.40
C ASN A 20 5.18 -12.07 7.48
N TYR A 21 5.82 -11.62 6.41
CA TYR A 21 6.45 -10.31 6.32
C TYR A 21 5.39 -9.26 6.05
N ASN A 22 5.17 -8.38 7.03
CA ASN A 22 4.33 -7.21 6.87
C ASN A 22 5.20 -5.94 6.94
N PRO A 23 5.40 -5.22 5.83
CA PRO A 23 6.24 -4.03 5.83
C PRO A 23 5.67 -2.89 6.71
N PHE A 24 4.36 -2.90 6.98
CA PHE A 24 3.73 -1.90 7.83
C PHE A 24 4.09 -2.02 9.30
N SER A 25 4.54 -3.20 9.76
CA SER A 25 4.96 -3.42 11.15
C SER A 25 6.21 -2.63 11.55
N PHE A 26 6.89 -2.01 10.59
CA PHE A 26 8.11 -1.22 10.82
C PHE A 26 7.87 0.29 10.80
N ILE A 27 6.63 0.75 10.58
CA ILE A 27 6.29 2.17 10.50
C ILE A 27 6.03 2.72 11.91
N SER A 28 6.73 3.79 12.28
CA SER A 28 6.53 4.48 13.57
C SER A 28 6.09 5.94 13.43
N CYS A 29 6.14 6.51 12.22
CA CYS A 29 5.68 7.86 11.91
C CYS A 29 5.24 8.01 10.45
N GLN A 30 4.75 9.19 10.08
CA GLN A 30 4.31 9.44 8.70
C GLN A 30 5.48 9.44 7.71
N GLU A 31 6.69 9.80 8.13
CA GLU A 31 7.88 9.74 7.28
C GLU A 31 8.22 8.30 6.89
N ASP A 32 8.15 7.35 7.84
CA ASP A 32 8.32 5.93 7.56
C ASP A 32 7.24 5.42 6.57
N ALA A 33 6.00 5.92 6.73
CA ALA A 33 4.91 5.60 5.83
C ALA A 33 5.21 6.08 4.39
N LEU A 34 5.77 7.29 4.23
CA LEU A 34 6.20 7.78 2.92
C LEU A 34 7.40 7.00 2.35
N VAL A 35 8.34 6.57 3.18
CA VAL A 35 9.45 5.71 2.75
C VAL A 35 8.90 4.38 2.23
N LEU A 36 7.96 3.77 2.95
CA LEU A 36 7.30 2.55 2.50
C LEU A 36 6.53 2.78 1.18
N ALA A 37 5.78 3.86 1.07
CA ALA A 37 5.07 4.21 -0.17
C ALA A 37 6.04 4.35 -1.35
N GLY A 38 7.21 4.96 -1.13
CA GLY A 38 8.29 5.00 -2.10
C GLY A 38 8.79 3.61 -2.52
N CYS A 39 9.05 2.73 -1.57
CA CYS A 39 9.45 1.35 -1.84
C CYS A 39 8.40 0.58 -2.66
N ILE A 40 7.12 0.70 -2.30
CA ILE A 40 6.00 0.09 -3.03
C ILE A 40 5.95 0.65 -4.45
N SER A 41 5.96 1.98 -4.61
CA SER A 41 5.95 2.67 -5.91
C SER A 41 7.06 2.19 -6.84
N HIS A 42 8.28 2.06 -6.30
CA HIS A 42 9.41 1.50 -7.05
C HIS A 42 9.17 0.06 -7.51
N GLY A 43 8.53 -0.78 -6.69
CA GLY A 43 8.13 -2.13 -7.05
C GLY A 43 7.03 -2.18 -8.12
N LEU A 44 6.07 -1.24 -8.12
CA LEU A 44 4.98 -1.20 -9.10
C LEU A 44 5.45 -0.79 -10.51
N ASP A 45 6.58 -0.09 -10.59
CA ASP A 45 7.13 0.48 -11.84
C ASP A 45 8.49 -0.12 -12.23
N ALA A 46 8.88 -1.27 -11.67
CA ALA A 46 10.15 -1.93 -11.94
C ALA A 46 10.40 -2.21 -13.43
N ASP A 47 9.33 -2.38 -14.22
CA ASP A 47 9.38 -2.67 -15.66
C ASP A 47 9.09 -1.46 -16.56
N VAL A 48 8.85 -0.26 -15.99
CA VAL A 48 8.45 0.93 -16.74
C VAL A 48 9.65 1.88 -16.91
N ILE A 49 10.02 2.17 -18.17
CA ILE A 49 11.00 3.23 -18.46
C ILE A 49 10.42 4.57 -18.01
N LYS A 50 10.94 5.12 -16.91
CA LYS A 50 10.53 6.42 -16.37
C LYS A 50 10.84 7.53 -17.39
N LYS A 51 9.80 8.06 -18.04
CA LYS A 51 9.91 9.35 -18.74
C LYS A 51 9.80 10.46 -17.71
N SER A 52 10.79 11.36 -17.66
CA SER A 52 10.70 12.52 -16.77
C SER A 52 9.50 13.38 -17.17
N GLY A 53 8.66 13.77 -16.20
CA GLY A 53 7.48 14.60 -16.46
C GLY A 53 6.18 13.84 -16.71
N ASP A 54 6.14 12.52 -16.44
CA ASP A 54 4.88 11.77 -16.45
C ASP A 54 4.00 12.18 -15.25
N LEU A 55 3.02 13.06 -15.53
CA LEU A 55 2.04 13.53 -14.54
C LEU A 55 1.15 12.40 -14.03
N PHE A 56 0.90 11.36 -14.81
CA PHE A 56 0.07 10.23 -14.39
C PHE A 56 0.82 9.38 -13.36
N ALA A 57 2.08 9.04 -13.63
CA ALA A 57 2.93 8.35 -12.66
C ALA A 57 3.16 9.19 -11.39
N THR A 58 3.28 10.52 -11.55
CA THR A 58 3.39 11.44 -10.42
C THR A 58 2.11 11.46 -9.58
N ALA A 59 0.93 11.55 -10.21
CA ALA A 59 -0.35 11.49 -9.53
C ALA A 59 -0.54 10.16 -8.78
N ARG A 60 -0.19 9.03 -9.41
CA ARG A 60 -0.23 7.71 -8.79
C ARG A 60 0.67 7.62 -7.55
N ALA A 61 1.89 8.16 -7.62
CA ALA A 61 2.80 8.19 -6.48
C ALA A 61 2.22 9.03 -5.32
N MET A 62 1.66 10.22 -5.61
CA MET A 62 1.03 11.07 -4.60
C MET A 62 -0.21 10.42 -3.96
N LEU A 63 -1.02 9.71 -4.76
CA LEU A 63 -2.16 8.96 -4.24
C LEU A 63 -1.71 7.78 -3.36
N LEU A 64 -0.68 7.04 -3.78
CA LEU A 64 -0.11 5.94 -2.98
C LEU A 64 0.45 6.45 -1.64
N ASP A 65 1.22 7.54 -1.66
CA ASP A 65 1.70 8.20 -0.45
C ASP A 65 0.54 8.52 0.51
N ALA A 66 -0.54 9.10 -0.02
CA ALA A 66 -1.74 9.41 0.75
C ALA A 66 -2.44 8.15 1.29
N CYS A 67 -2.54 7.07 0.52
CA CYS A 67 -3.17 5.82 0.96
C CYS A 67 -2.38 5.17 2.10
N VAL A 68 -1.05 5.10 1.99
CA VAL A 68 -0.19 4.51 3.03
C VAL A 68 -0.24 5.32 4.32
N CYS A 69 -0.19 6.66 4.24
CA CYS A 69 -0.36 7.51 5.41
C CYS A 69 -1.75 7.39 6.05
N LEU A 70 -2.80 7.23 5.24
CA LEU A 70 -4.16 7.04 5.75
C LEU A 70 -4.29 5.70 6.49
N LEU A 71 -3.74 4.63 5.91
CA LEU A 71 -3.75 3.31 6.53
C LEU A 71 -2.94 3.28 7.83
N TYR A 72 -1.77 3.94 7.86
CA TYR A 72 -0.99 4.13 9.08
C TYR A 72 -1.80 4.83 10.18
N ARG A 73 -2.56 5.89 9.83
CA ARG A 73 -3.40 6.62 10.78
C ARG A 73 -4.56 5.77 11.31
N GLN A 74 -5.16 4.93 10.47
CA GLN A 74 -6.22 4.01 10.88
C GLN A 74 -5.70 2.97 11.88
N GLY A 75 -4.45 2.52 11.70
CA GLY A 75 -3.79 1.61 12.61
C GLY A 75 -4.43 0.21 12.65
N GLY A 76 -3.93 -0.63 13.55
CA GLY A 76 -4.51 -1.95 13.83
C GLY A 76 -4.25 -3.00 12.75
N ASP A 77 -5.09 -4.03 12.71
CA ASP A 77 -4.90 -5.21 11.85
C ASP A 77 -5.03 -4.89 10.34
N SER A 78 -5.59 -3.74 9.98
CA SER A 78 -5.71 -3.28 8.60
C SER A 78 -4.38 -2.77 8.02
N MET A 79 -3.36 -2.50 8.85
CA MET A 79 -2.04 -2.08 8.39
C MET A 79 -1.30 -3.20 7.66
N SER A 80 -1.62 -3.42 6.39
CA SER A 80 -1.04 -4.44 5.53
C SER A 80 -1.16 -4.06 4.06
N MET A 81 -0.48 -4.82 3.18
CA MET A 81 -0.67 -4.67 1.73
C MET A 81 -2.12 -4.94 1.32
N GLN A 82 -2.81 -5.88 1.96
CA GLN A 82 -4.23 -6.14 1.69
C GLN A 82 -5.10 -4.96 2.11
N GLY A 83 -4.83 -4.34 3.26
CA GLY A 83 -5.58 -3.16 3.70
C GLY A 83 -5.45 -1.97 2.76
N LEU A 84 -4.33 -1.81 2.05
CA LEU A 84 -4.22 -0.82 0.96
C LEU A 84 -5.13 -1.14 -0.22
N VAL A 85 -5.20 -2.42 -0.60
CA VAL A 85 -6.06 -2.88 -1.70
C VAL A 85 -7.52 -2.66 -1.32
N ASP A 86 -7.91 -3.04 -0.10
CA ASP A 86 -9.27 -2.89 0.41
C ASP A 86 -9.67 -1.41 0.48
N LEU A 87 -8.76 -0.52 0.92
CA LEU A 87 -8.98 0.92 0.95
C LEU A 87 -9.35 1.48 -0.44
N LEU A 88 -8.57 1.12 -1.47
CA LEU A 88 -8.82 1.58 -2.84
C LEU A 88 -10.05 0.91 -3.45
N GLN A 89 -10.28 -0.37 -3.16
CA GLN A 89 -11.46 -1.08 -3.64
C GLN A 89 -12.75 -0.44 -3.12
N ASN A 90 -12.76 -0.04 -1.85
CA ASN A 90 -13.91 0.64 -1.23
C ASN A 90 -14.14 2.01 -1.86
N ASP A 91 -13.08 2.75 -2.17
CA ASP A 91 -13.15 4.05 -2.84
C ASP A 91 -13.72 3.92 -4.26
N ILE A 92 -13.23 2.94 -5.04
CA ILE A 92 -13.65 2.68 -6.44
C ILE A 92 -15.09 2.15 -6.51
N SER A 93 -15.47 1.28 -5.58
CA SER A 93 -16.78 0.61 -5.63
C SER A 93 -17.94 1.53 -5.26
N HIS A 94 -17.68 2.74 -4.74
CA HIS A 94 -18.70 3.68 -4.25
C HIS A 94 -19.77 2.98 -3.40
N ASN A 95 -19.38 1.99 -2.60
CA ASN A 95 -20.32 1.27 -1.75
C ASN A 95 -20.76 2.21 -0.61
N GLU A 96 -21.83 2.96 -0.84
CA GLU A 96 -22.47 3.84 0.16
C GLU A 96 -22.92 3.06 1.42
N ASP A 97 -23.00 1.72 1.33
CA ASP A 97 -23.39 0.79 2.40
C ASP A 97 -22.25 0.31 3.31
N GLN A 98 -21.00 0.74 3.09
CA GLN A 98 -19.87 0.38 3.97
C GLN A 98 -19.47 1.53 4.89
N ASP A 99 -19.29 1.23 6.19
CA ASP A 99 -18.86 2.16 7.26
C ASP A 99 -17.46 2.80 7.03
N MET A 100 -16.78 2.48 5.92
CA MET A 100 -15.47 3.02 5.59
C MET A 100 -15.60 4.24 4.67
N PRO A 101 -15.20 5.44 5.13
CA PRO A 101 -15.26 6.64 4.31
C PRO A 101 -14.31 6.50 3.09
N SER A 102 -14.74 7.05 1.95
CA SER A 102 -13.88 7.26 0.78
C SER A 102 -12.58 7.97 1.18
N ILE A 103 -11.51 7.78 0.42
CA ILE A 103 -10.22 8.45 0.65
C ILE A 103 -10.44 9.97 0.71
N LYS A 104 -11.30 10.49 -0.17
CA LYS A 104 -11.73 11.88 -0.12
C LYS A 104 -12.38 12.26 1.20
N ALA A 105 -13.41 11.52 1.62
CA ALA A 105 -14.14 11.82 2.86
C ALA A 105 -13.24 11.69 4.10
N ALA A 106 -12.30 10.73 4.09
CA ALA A 106 -11.34 10.55 5.17
C ALA A 106 -10.41 11.77 5.30
N TYR A 107 -9.88 12.28 4.20
CA TYR A 107 -9.02 13.47 4.22
C TYR A 107 -9.78 14.77 4.46
N ASP A 108 -11.00 14.91 3.94
CA ASP A 108 -11.86 16.05 4.25
C ASP A 108 -12.20 16.09 5.75
N LYS A 109 -12.40 14.92 6.39
CA LYS A 109 -12.59 14.82 7.85
C LYS A 109 -11.33 15.20 8.62
N ILE A 110 -10.16 14.71 8.21
CA ILE A 110 -8.87 15.05 8.85
C ILE A 110 -8.65 16.58 8.84
N GLU A 111 -8.94 17.23 7.72
CA GLU A 111 -8.86 18.68 7.60
C GLU A 111 -9.91 19.40 8.46
N ALA A 112 -11.14 18.89 8.51
CA ALA A 112 -12.21 19.43 9.36
C ALA A 112 -11.91 19.29 10.87
N ASP A 113 -11.18 18.25 11.26
CA ASP A 113 -10.69 18.03 12.64
C ASP A 113 -9.49 18.95 12.98
N GLY A 114 -9.03 19.77 12.04
CA GLY A 114 -8.06 20.85 12.26
C GLY A 114 -6.64 20.57 11.75
N ALA A 115 -6.39 19.43 11.10
CA ALA A 115 -5.08 19.15 10.53
C ALA A 115 -4.78 20.06 9.33
N THR A 116 -3.55 20.54 9.25
CA THR A 116 -3.08 21.35 8.11
C THR A 116 -2.16 20.54 7.19
N VAL A 117 -2.00 20.99 5.94
CA VAL A 117 -1.03 20.39 4.98
C VAL A 117 0.43 20.53 5.41
N GLU A 118 0.72 21.36 6.42
CA GLU A 118 2.07 21.50 6.98
C GLU A 118 2.36 20.42 8.03
N GLU A 119 1.33 20.01 8.79
CA GLU A 119 1.42 19.04 9.87
C GLU A 119 1.13 17.61 9.43
N ASP A 120 0.35 17.45 8.36
CA ASP A 120 -0.14 16.16 7.89
C ASP A 120 0.41 15.84 6.49
N LEU A 121 1.43 14.97 6.46
CA LEU A 121 2.10 14.57 5.22
C LEU A 121 1.14 13.82 4.29
N GLY A 122 0.24 12.99 4.83
CA GLY A 122 -0.78 12.31 4.04
C GLY A 122 -1.74 13.30 3.36
N LEU A 123 -2.26 14.26 4.13
CA LEU A 123 -3.15 15.31 3.60
C LEU A 123 -2.45 16.15 2.54
N LYS A 124 -1.18 16.53 2.78
CA LYS A 124 -0.37 17.27 1.81
C LYS A 124 -0.27 16.53 0.48
N ARG A 125 0.02 15.22 0.53
CA ARG A 125 0.14 14.37 -0.66
C ARG A 125 -1.19 14.21 -1.38
N TYR A 126 -2.28 14.04 -0.62
CA TYR A 126 -3.62 13.96 -1.19
C TYR A 126 -4.04 15.27 -1.90
N ARG A 127 -3.75 16.43 -1.31
CA ARG A 127 -4.01 17.74 -1.94
C ARG A 127 -3.13 17.94 -3.19
N MET A 128 -1.88 17.49 -3.18
CA MET A 128 -1.03 17.50 -4.38
C MET A 128 -1.57 16.59 -5.48
N PHE A 129 -2.08 15.40 -5.15
CA PHE A 129 -2.76 14.53 -6.10
C PHE A 129 -3.97 15.23 -6.75
N GLN A 130 -4.84 15.84 -5.94
CA GLN A 130 -6.02 16.57 -6.44
C GLN A 130 -5.66 17.77 -7.33
N ALA A 131 -4.47 18.37 -7.15
CA ALA A 131 -4.00 19.45 -8.01
C ALA A 131 -3.51 18.95 -9.40
N ILE A 132 -3.15 17.68 -9.52
CA ILE A 132 -2.60 17.08 -10.75
C ILE A 132 -3.67 16.30 -11.51
N ALA A 133 -4.54 15.58 -10.81
CA ALA A 133 -5.57 14.73 -11.39
C ALA A 133 -6.96 15.10 -10.87
N TYR A 134 -7.90 15.30 -11.78
CA TYR A 134 -9.29 15.61 -11.46
C TYR A 134 -10.25 14.86 -12.40
N GLY A 135 -11.50 14.69 -11.95
CA GLY A 135 -12.55 14.02 -12.72
C GLY A 135 -12.11 12.63 -13.20
N GLU A 136 -12.25 12.37 -14.50
CA GLU A 136 -11.91 11.08 -15.12
C GLU A 136 -10.43 10.71 -14.96
N THR A 137 -9.53 11.70 -14.85
CA THR A 137 -8.10 11.43 -14.66
C THR A 137 -7.83 10.87 -13.26
N ALA A 138 -8.50 11.41 -12.23
CA ALA A 138 -8.36 10.90 -10.86
C ALA A 138 -8.85 9.45 -10.75
N ILE A 139 -10.03 9.16 -11.33
CA ILE A 139 -10.59 7.80 -11.41
C ILE A 139 -9.62 6.85 -12.12
N SER A 140 -9.03 7.28 -13.24
CA SER A 140 -8.07 6.46 -13.99
C SER A 140 -6.81 6.14 -13.17
N VAL A 141 -6.33 7.10 -12.38
CA VAL A 141 -5.17 6.91 -11.49
C VAL A 141 -5.49 5.96 -10.34
N GLU A 142 -6.67 6.10 -9.72
CA GLU A 142 -7.16 5.20 -8.66
C GLU A 142 -7.28 3.76 -9.16
N LEU A 143 -7.90 3.55 -10.33
CA LEU A 143 -8.03 2.23 -10.96
C LEU A 143 -6.68 1.61 -11.31
N ASP A 144 -5.74 2.39 -11.87
CA ASP A 144 -4.40 1.91 -12.19
C ASP A 144 -3.62 1.53 -10.92
N LEU A 145 -3.70 2.34 -9.87
CA LEU A 145 -3.06 2.07 -8.59
C LEU A 145 -3.63 0.80 -7.95
N TYR A 146 -4.96 0.67 -7.91
CA TYR A 146 -5.65 -0.52 -7.41
C TYR A 146 -5.19 -1.77 -8.16
N ALA A 147 -5.25 -1.78 -9.49
CA ALA A 147 -4.87 -2.94 -10.29
C ALA A 147 -3.42 -3.39 -10.02
N LYS A 148 -2.49 -2.43 -9.90
CA LYS A 148 -1.08 -2.70 -9.61
C LYS A 148 -0.87 -3.24 -8.19
N LEU A 149 -1.55 -2.69 -7.20
CA LEU A 149 -1.44 -3.14 -5.80
C LEU A 149 -2.07 -4.52 -5.60
N SER A 150 -3.24 -4.79 -6.17
CA SER A 150 -3.86 -6.12 -6.12
C SER A 150 -2.94 -7.18 -6.72
N ALA A 151 -2.36 -6.88 -7.89
CA ALA A 151 -1.40 -7.78 -8.53
C ALA A 151 -0.08 -7.97 -7.75
N MET A 152 0.25 -7.05 -6.83
CA MET A 152 1.39 -7.18 -5.92
C MET A 152 1.01 -7.99 -4.67
N ALA A 153 -0.17 -7.77 -4.10
CA ALA A 153 -0.68 -8.48 -2.93
C ALA A 153 -0.96 -9.97 -3.22
N ASP A 154 -1.44 -10.28 -4.43
CA ASP A 154 -1.70 -11.66 -4.87
C ASP A 154 -0.43 -12.48 -5.18
N ARG A 155 0.75 -11.86 -5.22
CA ARG A 155 1.99 -12.59 -5.52
C ARG A 155 2.38 -13.45 -4.32
N PRO A 156 2.49 -14.79 -4.47
CA PRO A 156 3.06 -15.60 -3.41
C PRO A 156 4.51 -15.16 -3.16
N LEU A 157 4.89 -15.03 -1.90
CA LEU A 157 6.28 -14.87 -1.50
C LEU A 157 7.03 -16.16 -1.88
N VAL A 158 7.58 -16.20 -3.09
CA VAL A 158 8.42 -17.32 -3.53
C VAL A 158 9.75 -17.17 -2.81
N GLY A 159 9.93 -17.97 -1.75
CA GLY A 159 11.22 -18.20 -1.08
C GLY A 159 12.10 -19.19 -1.83
#